data_AF-A0A0B6Y8I6-F1
#
_entry.id   AF-A0A0B6Y8I6-F1
#
_cell.length_a   1.000
_cell.length_b   1.000
_cell.length_c   1.000
_cell.angle_alpha   90.00
_cell.angle_beta   90.00
_cell.angle_gamma   90.00
#
_symmetry.space_group_name_H-M   'P 1'
#
loop_
_entity.id
_entity.type
_entity.pdbx_description
1 polymer ?
#
loop_
_entity_poly.entity_id
_entity_poly.type
_entity_poly.pdbx_seq_one_letter_code
_entity_poly.pdbx_strand_id
1 'polypeptide(L)' 'MADQLTEEQIAEFKEAFSLFDKDGDGTITTKELGTVMRSLGQNPTEAELQDMINEVDADGNGTIDFPEFLTMMARKMK' A
#
# COMPACT_ATOMS: atom_id res chain seq x y z
N MET A 1 -4.09 20.29 -1.86
CA MET A 1 -4.10 19.52 -0.59
C MET A 1 -4.08 18.00 -0.81
N ALA A 2 -3.85 17.50 -2.03
CA ALA A 2 -2.75 16.56 -2.25
C ALA A 2 -1.52 17.47 -2.47
N ASP A 3 -0.79 17.76 -1.41
CA ASP A 3 0.48 18.47 -1.55
C ASP A 3 1.40 17.57 -2.38
N GLN A 4 1.99 18.18 -3.39
CA GLN A 4 2.68 17.55 -4.50
C GLN A 4 3.81 16.66 -3.97
N LEU A 5 3.58 15.35 -3.93
CA LEU A 5 4.69 14.40 -3.83
C LEU A 5 5.63 14.70 -4.99
N THR A 6 6.91 14.90 -4.70
CA THR A 6 7.90 15.16 -5.75
C THR A 6 8.06 13.92 -6.63
N GLU A 7 8.58 14.09 -7.85
CA GLU A 7 8.89 12.94 -8.72
C GLU A 7 9.82 11.93 -8.02
N GLU A 8 10.73 12.42 -7.17
CA GLU A 8 11.59 11.58 -6.32
C GLU A 8 10.79 10.79 -5.29
N GLN A 9 9.86 11.42 -4.55
CA GLN A 9 9.02 10.71 -3.58
C GLN A 9 8.10 9.70 -4.28
N ILE A 10 7.56 10.04 -5.44
CA ILE A 10 6.74 9.12 -6.24
C ILE A 10 7.60 7.93 -6.68
N ALA A 11 8.86 8.15 -7.07
CA ALA A 11 9.79 7.08 -7.40
C ALA A 11 10.09 6.19 -6.19
N GLU A 12 10.38 6.76 -5.03
CA GLU A 12 10.59 6.00 -3.78
C GLU A 12 9.36 5.18 -3.40
N PHE A 13 8.17 5.78 -3.49
CA PHE A 13 6.91 5.07 -3.23
C PHE A 13 6.62 4.00 -4.27
N LYS A 14 7.05 4.18 -5.52
CA LYS A 14 6.92 3.18 -6.57
C LYS A 14 7.87 2.00 -6.35
N GLU A 15 9.09 2.26 -5.90
CA GLU A 15 10.02 1.20 -5.48
C GLU A 15 9.46 0.44 -4.27
N ALA A 16 8.93 1.16 -3.27
CA ALA A 16 8.26 0.55 -2.13
C ALA A 16 7.05 -0.26 -2.59
N PHE A 17 6.20 0.27 -3.47
CA PHE A 17 5.05 -0.42 -4.03
C PHE A 17 5.46 -1.72 -4.70
N SER A 18 6.54 -1.71 -5.49
CA SER A 18 7.10 -2.91 -6.14
C SER A 18 7.66 -3.95 -5.14
N LEU A 19 7.91 -3.56 -3.88
CA LEU A 19 8.24 -4.52 -2.83
C LEU A 19 7.00 -5.24 -2.31
N PHE A 20 5.86 -4.54 -2.26
CA PHE A 20 4.54 -5.07 -1.87
C PHE A 20 3.90 -5.88 -2.99
N ASP A 21 3.73 -5.30 -4.17
CA ASP A 21 3.21 -5.93 -5.39
C ASP A 21 4.23 -6.97 -5.91
N LYS A 22 3.93 -8.25 -5.70
CA LYS A 22 4.83 -9.36 -6.03
C LYS A 22 4.58 -9.91 -7.42
N ASP A 23 3.35 -9.86 -7.89
CA ASP A 23 2.97 -10.36 -9.20
C ASP A 23 3.08 -9.30 -10.30
N GLY A 24 3.24 -8.03 -9.91
CA GLY A 24 3.43 -6.89 -10.80
C GLY A 24 2.13 -6.47 -11.49
N ASP A 25 0.98 -6.78 -10.90
CA ASP A 25 -0.33 -6.46 -11.48
C ASP A 25 -0.74 -4.99 -11.29
N GLY A 26 0.04 -4.24 -10.49
CA GLY A 26 -0.20 -2.82 -10.22
C GLY A 26 -1.15 -2.56 -9.06
N THR A 27 -1.55 -3.60 -8.33
CA THR A 27 -2.40 -3.56 -7.14
C THR A 27 -1.74 -4.33 -6.00
N ILE A 28 -2.07 -4.00 -4.75
CA ILE A 28 -1.59 -4.76 -3.59
C ILE A 28 -2.78 -5.46 -2.96
N THR A 29 -2.75 -6.79 -3.01
CA THR A 29 -3.76 -7.63 -2.35
C THR A 29 -3.45 -7.80 -0.85
N THR A 30 -4.47 -8.21 -0.07
CA THR A 30 -4.27 -8.58 1.36
C THR A 30 -3.16 -9.62 1.55
N LYS A 31 -3.01 -10.54 0.60
CA LYS A 31 -2.00 -11.61 0.63
C LYS A 31 -0.59 -11.06 0.47
N GLU A 32 -0.41 -10.12 -0.43
CA GLU A 32 0.87 -9.48 -0.71
C GLU A 32 1.29 -8.56 0.42
N LEU A 33 0.37 -7.73 0.91
CA LEU A 33 0.58 -6.91 2.10
C LEU A 33 1.00 -7.78 3.29
N GLY A 34 0.26 -8.87 3.55
CA GLY A 34 0.59 -9.80 4.62
C GLY A 34 1.94 -10.50 4.45
N THR A 35 2.33 -10.79 3.21
CA THR A 35 3.63 -11.40 2.92
C THR A 35 4.77 -10.44 3.26
N VAL A 36 4.67 -9.18 2.85
CA VAL A 36 5.68 -8.17 3.17
C VAL A 36 5.72 -7.84 4.66
N MET A 37 4.57 -7.68 5.31
CA MET A 37 4.53 -7.41 6.76
C MET A 37 5.22 -8.54 7.55
N ARG A 38 5.01 -9.79 7.15
CA ARG A 38 5.74 -10.96 7.71
C ARG A 38 7.23 -10.93 7.42
N SER A 39 7.65 -10.49 6.23
CA SER A 39 9.06 -10.29 5.92
C SER A 39 9.71 -9.17 6.76
N LEU A 40 8.94 -8.18 7.19
CA LEU A 40 9.38 -7.12 8.13
C LEU A 40 9.33 -7.56 9.61
N GLY A 41 8.97 -8.82 9.88
CA GLY A 41 8.87 -9.38 11.23
C GLY A 41 7.55 -9.07 11.94
N GLN A 42 6.55 -8.53 11.25
CA GLN A 42 5.20 -8.34 11.76
C GLN A 42 4.29 -9.50 11.35
N ASN A 43 3.45 -9.99 12.27
CA ASN A 43 2.49 -11.06 11.96
C ASN A 43 1.05 -10.53 12.10
N PRO A 44 0.58 -9.68 11.15
CA PRO A 44 -0.80 -9.23 11.15
C PRO A 44 -1.74 -10.40 10.81
N THR A 45 -2.93 -10.36 11.38
CA THR A 45 -4.03 -11.26 11.05
C THR A 45 -4.70 -10.85 9.74
N GLU A 46 -5.44 -11.77 9.12
CA GLU A 46 -6.19 -11.48 7.89
C GLU A 46 -7.20 -10.34 8.09
N ALA A 47 -7.81 -10.26 9.29
CA ALA A 47 -8.71 -9.18 9.65
C ALA A 47 -7.99 -7.82 9.71
N GLU A 48 -6.81 -7.75 10.34
CA GLU A 48 -6.01 -6.52 10.39
C GLU A 48 -5.56 -6.09 9.00
N LEU A 49 -5.15 -7.04 8.15
CA LEU A 49 -4.79 -6.74 6.76
C LEU A 49 -5.98 -6.20 5.98
N GLN A 50 -7.15 -6.81 6.15
CA GLN A 50 -8.38 -6.36 5.50
C GLN A 50 -8.80 -4.96 5.99
N ASP A 51 -8.71 -4.70 7.29
CA ASP A 51 -8.99 -3.37 7.85
C ASP A 51 -8.02 -2.33 7.29
N MET A 52 -6.72 -2.64 7.20
CA MET A 52 -5.73 -1.74 6.62
C MET A 52 -6.02 -1.42 5.14
N ILE A 53 -6.48 -2.40 4.36
CA ILE A 53 -6.90 -2.16 2.97
C ILE A 53 -8.17 -1.31 2.96
N ASN A 54 -9.20 -1.69 3.71
CA ASN A 54 -10.47 -0.97 3.76
C ASN A 54 -10.33 0.50 4.19
N GLU A 55 -9.30 0.86 4.97
CA GLU A 55 -9.02 2.25 5.35
C GLU A 55 -8.60 3.15 4.17
N VAL A 56 -8.07 2.56 3.10
CA VAL A 56 -7.48 3.29 1.97
C VAL A 56 -8.10 2.95 0.61
N ASP A 57 -8.76 1.79 0.53
CA ASP A 57 -9.56 1.30 -0.57
C ASP A 57 -10.80 2.20 -0.75
N ALA A 58 -10.66 3.17 -1.66
CA ALA A 58 -11.69 4.17 -1.92
C ALA A 58 -12.67 3.69 -2.99
N ASP A 59 -12.25 2.78 -3.86
CA ASP A 59 -13.07 2.22 -4.93
C ASP A 59 -13.83 0.95 -4.51
N GLY A 60 -13.45 0.34 -3.38
CA GLY A 60 -14.05 -0.86 -2.80
C GLY A 60 -13.66 -2.13 -3.53
N ASN A 61 -12.53 -2.14 -4.23
CA ASN A 61 -12.07 -3.29 -5.01
C ASN A 61 -11.40 -4.38 -4.14
N GLY A 62 -11.13 -4.09 -2.87
CA GLY A 62 -10.51 -5.01 -1.91
C GLY A 62 -8.99 -5.16 -2.10
N THR A 63 -8.38 -4.26 -2.85
CA THR A 63 -6.93 -4.14 -3.11
C THR A 63 -6.49 -2.69 -2.92
N ILE A 64 -5.19 -2.44 -2.96
CA ILE A 64 -4.65 -1.07 -2.90
C ILE A 64 -4.00 -0.75 -4.24
N ASP A 65 -4.56 0.19 -4.98
CA ASP A 65 -3.95 0.68 -6.20
C ASP A 65 -2.80 1.64 -5.91
N PHE A 66 -1.91 1.85 -6.89
CA PHE A 66 -0.81 2.82 -6.75
C PHE A 66 -1.26 4.23 -6.27
N PRO A 67 -2.36 4.83 -6.78
CA PRO A 67 -2.85 6.12 -6.28
C PRO A 67 -3.36 6.09 -4.82
N GLU A 68 -3.95 4.98 -4.41
CA GLU A 68 -4.44 4.77 -3.04
C GLU A 68 -3.27 4.57 -2.07
N PHE A 69 -2.25 3.82 -2.49
CA PHE A 69 -1.00 3.66 -1.77
C PHE A 69 -0.28 4.99 -1.54
N LEU A 70 -0.20 5.85 -2.58
CA LEU A 70 0.34 7.21 -2.44
C LEU A 70 -0.45 8.03 -1.43
N THR A 71 -1.78 7.93 -1.46
CA THR A 71 -2.67 8.62 -0.51
C THR A 71 -2.46 8.12 0.92
N MET A 72 -2.29 6.81 1.11
CA MET A 72 -1.95 6.19 2.39
C MET A 72 -0.61 6.74 2.92
N MET A 73 0.44 6.67 2.11
CA MET A 73 1.79 7.10 2.50
C MET A 73 1.85 8.60 2.80
N ALA A 74 1.19 9.42 1.98
CA ALA A 74 1.09 10.86 2.20
C ALA A 74 0.33 11.21 3.50
N ARG A 75 -0.68 10.41 3.88
CA ARG A 75 -1.38 10.54 5.17
C ARG A 75 -0.51 10.14 6.36
N LYS A 76 0.29 9.08 6.22
CA LYS A 76 1.16 8.55 7.29
C LYS A 76 2.40 9.42 7.57
N MET A 77 2.80 10.26 6.61
CA MET A 77 3.91 11.22 6.76
C MET A 77 3.50 12.58 7.37
N LYS A 78 2.21 12.79 7.69
CA LYS A 78 1.71 13.96 8.41
C LYS A 78 1.59 13.68 9.91
#